data_AF-A0A550H9J1-F1
#
_entry.id   AF-A0A550H9J1-F1
#
_cell.length_a   1.000
_cell.length_b   1.000
_cell.length_c   1.000
_cell.angle_alpha   90.00
_cell.angle_beta   90.00
_cell.angle_gamma   90.00
#
_symmetry.space_group_name_H-M   'P 1'
#
loop_
_entity.id
_entity.type
_entity.pdbx_description
1 polymer ?
#
loop_
_entity_poly.entity_id
_entity_poly.type
_entity_poly.pdbx_seq_one_letter_code
_entity_poly.pdbx_strand_id
1 'polypeptide(L)'
;MHHVKWPSIESFHNVRKAVAKYPHICKDRFKVRYRGKVKLHGTNACVQIVAHDNGAPPEMEVLAQSRTAILNTSHDNAGFAAWVQQTEKNWKGVVWHFVRKTADNFVPGSRVQSVCFFGEWCGKGIQKGTAINNIDKKILALFSVMIVVDKQELPIFISDPNVINMFLPPVPDTYVLPFLDDEITIDFSKSAEELQEIVALINEKVEAVEACDPWVKSVFGAEGIGEGIVYYPVSSVHAGRESFSNLSFKAKGEKHKVVKQKKAVQVDPETAASVAEFAELVLTDARLEQGVTEACGGEYDTKKIGPFIGWVTKDVNKECQSELEASGLTWKQVSKAVSAKARTWYMHKIETT
;
A
#
# COMPACT_ATOMS: atom_id res chain seq x y z
N MET A 1 15.25 10.83 -15.34
CA MET A 1 14.84 10.36 -13.99
C MET A 1 13.43 10.85 -13.70
N HIS A 2 12.48 9.96 -13.41
CA HIS A 2 11.11 10.34 -13.07
C HIS A 2 10.58 9.44 -11.95
N HIS A 3 10.12 10.05 -10.86
CA HIS A 3 9.49 9.35 -9.74
C HIS A 3 8.23 8.61 -10.20
N VAL A 4 8.16 7.30 -9.96
CA VAL A 4 6.99 6.50 -10.34
C VAL A 4 6.11 6.28 -9.12
N LYS A 5 5.11 7.14 -8.93
CA LYS A 5 4.17 7.03 -7.81
C LYS A 5 3.46 5.66 -7.78
N TRP A 6 3.43 5.01 -6.63
CA TRP A 6 2.56 3.85 -6.39
C TRP A 6 1.10 4.31 -6.18
N PRO A 7 0.08 3.64 -6.76
CA PRO A 7 -1.32 4.01 -6.55
C PRO A 7 -1.73 4.00 -5.08
N SER A 8 -2.67 4.87 -4.71
CA SER A 8 -3.33 4.74 -3.41
C SER A 8 -4.27 3.53 -3.44
N ILE A 9 -4.47 2.91 -2.29
CA ILE A 9 -5.36 1.76 -2.13
C ILE A 9 -6.45 2.18 -1.15
N GLU A 10 -7.70 2.02 -1.56
CA GLU A 10 -8.88 2.49 -0.86
C GLU A 10 -9.43 1.45 0.13
N SER A 11 -10.37 1.87 0.97
CA SER A 11 -11.22 0.94 1.73
C SER A 11 -12.22 0.24 0.80
N PHE A 12 -12.74 -0.91 1.23
CA PHE A 12 -13.74 -1.64 0.44
C PHE A 12 -15.01 -0.81 0.16
N HIS A 13 -15.55 -0.10 1.16
CA HIS A 13 -16.74 0.73 0.98
C HIS A 13 -16.49 1.89 0.00
N ASN A 14 -15.27 2.46 -0.03
CA ASN A 14 -14.89 3.48 -1.00
C ASN A 14 -14.85 2.91 -2.42
N VAL A 15 -14.32 1.69 -2.61
CA VAL A 15 -14.36 1.01 -3.91
C VAL A 15 -15.81 0.75 -4.34
N ARG A 16 -16.66 0.20 -3.46
CA ARG A 16 -18.09 -0.02 -3.77
C ARG A 16 -18.79 1.26 -4.18
N LYS A 17 -18.60 2.35 -3.43
CA LYS A 17 -19.15 3.68 -3.74
C LYS A 17 -18.64 4.21 -5.08
N ALA A 18 -17.35 4.04 -5.36
CA ALA A 18 -16.75 4.43 -6.64
C ALA A 18 -17.36 3.64 -7.81
N VAL A 19 -17.52 2.32 -7.69
CA VAL A 19 -18.15 1.48 -8.73
C VAL A 19 -19.60 1.88 -8.96
N ALA A 20 -20.37 2.12 -7.90
CA ALA A 20 -21.76 2.55 -8.02
C ALA A 20 -21.89 3.92 -8.73
N LYS A 21 -20.97 4.85 -8.46
CA LYS A 21 -20.93 6.18 -9.09
C LYS A 21 -20.36 6.14 -10.51
N TYR A 22 -19.41 5.26 -10.78
CA TYR A 22 -18.64 5.17 -12.02
C TYR A 22 -18.56 3.71 -12.51
N PRO A 23 -19.67 3.11 -12.97
CA PRO A 23 -19.73 1.68 -13.31
C PRO A 23 -18.70 1.24 -14.36
N HIS A 24 -18.28 2.14 -15.24
CA HIS A 24 -17.26 1.89 -16.27
C HIS A 24 -15.88 1.51 -15.69
N ILE A 25 -15.58 1.79 -14.41
CA ILE A 25 -14.31 1.36 -13.79
C ILE A 25 -14.23 -0.16 -13.63
N CYS A 26 -15.37 -0.84 -13.60
CA CYS A 26 -15.48 -2.29 -13.69
C CYS A 26 -15.53 -2.80 -15.14
N LYS A 27 -15.34 -1.94 -16.15
CA LYS A 27 -15.39 -2.30 -17.58
C LYS A 27 -16.64 -3.11 -17.95
N ASP A 28 -17.79 -2.72 -17.39
CA ASP A 28 -19.09 -3.39 -17.53
C ASP A 28 -19.08 -4.88 -17.09
N ARG A 29 -18.17 -5.23 -16.18
CA ARG A 29 -17.99 -6.56 -15.57
C ARG A 29 -17.95 -6.43 -14.04
N PHE A 30 -19.12 -6.26 -13.42
CA PHE A 30 -19.25 -6.05 -11.97
C PHE A 30 -18.79 -7.23 -11.11
N LYS A 31 -18.61 -8.42 -11.68
CA LYS A 31 -17.97 -9.56 -11.01
C LYS A 31 -16.45 -9.47 -11.15
N VAL A 32 -15.79 -9.07 -10.06
CA VAL A 32 -14.34 -8.91 -10.00
C VAL A 32 -13.76 -10.03 -9.13
N ARG A 33 -12.76 -10.75 -9.66
CA ARG A 33 -12.02 -11.76 -8.90
C ARG A 33 -10.81 -11.13 -8.24
N TYR A 34 -10.59 -11.46 -6.97
CA TYR A 34 -9.51 -10.92 -6.16
C TYR A 34 -8.67 -12.01 -5.52
N ARG A 35 -7.37 -11.74 -5.38
CA ARG A 35 -6.48 -12.47 -4.47
C ARG A 35 -5.86 -11.51 -3.47
N GLY A 36 -5.72 -11.97 -2.23
CA GLY A 36 -5.15 -11.19 -1.13
C GLY A 36 -3.63 -11.41 -1.02
N LYS A 37 -2.87 -10.37 -0.71
CA LYS A 37 -1.51 -10.48 -0.14
C LYS A 37 -1.54 -9.90 1.28
N VAL A 38 -0.76 -10.45 2.20
CA VAL A 38 -0.61 -9.85 3.54
C VAL A 38 -0.16 -8.40 3.40
N LYS A 39 -0.81 -7.48 4.12
CA LYS A 39 -0.34 -6.11 4.19
C LYS A 39 0.76 -6.05 5.24
N LEU A 40 1.99 -5.83 4.80
CA LEU A 40 3.12 -5.62 5.69
C LEU A 40 3.13 -4.17 6.21
N HIS A 41 3.64 -4.00 7.43
CA HIS A 41 3.79 -2.71 8.08
C HIS A 41 5.26 -2.26 8.05
N GLY A 42 5.64 -1.55 6.98
CA GLY A 42 6.97 -0.99 6.80
C GLY A 42 6.90 0.40 6.18
N THR A 43 7.70 0.63 5.15
CA THR A 43 7.63 1.84 4.33
C THR A 43 7.63 1.45 2.86
N ASN A 44 6.80 2.13 2.05
CA ASN A 44 6.73 1.87 0.61
C ASN A 44 8.08 2.18 -0.04
N ALA A 45 8.56 1.22 -0.82
CA ALA A 45 9.85 1.28 -1.46
C ALA A 45 9.78 0.82 -2.91
N CYS A 46 10.64 1.37 -3.75
CA CYS A 46 10.80 0.97 -5.13
C CYS A 46 12.26 0.99 -5.54
N VAL A 47 12.71 -0.07 -6.20
CA VAL A 47 13.97 -0.08 -6.95
C VAL A 47 13.64 0.10 -8.43
N GLN A 48 14.10 1.19 -9.03
CA GLN A 48 13.92 1.47 -10.44
C GLN A 48 15.23 1.20 -11.19
N ILE A 49 15.13 0.52 -12.32
CA ILE A 49 16.25 0.23 -13.20
C ILE A 49 15.95 0.91 -14.53
N VAL A 50 16.75 1.90 -14.89
CA VAL A 50 16.57 2.73 -16.09
C VAL A 50 17.65 2.38 -17.10
N ALA A 51 17.25 2.11 -18.34
CA ALA A 51 18.16 1.94 -19.46
C ALA A 51 18.30 3.27 -20.22
N HIS A 52 19.53 3.78 -20.35
CA HIS A 52 19.80 5.09 -20.95
C HIS A 52 20.13 5.05 -22.44
N ASP A 53 20.57 3.90 -22.96
CA ASP A 53 21.01 3.78 -24.35
C ASP A 53 20.53 2.49 -25.04
N ASN A 54 20.91 2.39 -26.31
CA ASN A 54 20.58 1.25 -27.19
C ASN A 54 21.72 0.24 -27.30
N GLY A 55 22.70 0.32 -26.39
CA GLY A 55 23.84 -0.58 -26.35
C GLY A 55 23.43 -2.04 -26.08
N ALA A 56 24.35 -2.95 -26.35
CA ALA A 56 24.22 -4.36 -25.99
C ALA A 56 25.46 -4.78 -25.17
N PRO A 57 25.38 -4.76 -23.81
CA PRO A 57 24.24 -4.36 -22.97
C PRO A 57 24.08 -2.84 -22.84
N PRO A 58 22.89 -2.33 -22.50
CA PRO A 58 22.71 -0.90 -22.31
C PRO A 58 23.34 -0.41 -21.02
N GLU A 59 23.69 0.87 -20.97
CA GLU A 59 24.04 1.53 -19.71
C GLU A 59 22.79 1.60 -18.82
N MET A 60 22.94 1.10 -17.59
CA MET A 60 21.85 0.98 -16.62
C MET A 60 22.14 1.80 -15.37
N GLU A 61 21.12 2.54 -14.93
CA GLU A 61 21.08 3.26 -13.66
C GLU A 61 20.09 2.57 -12.71
N VAL A 62 20.48 2.40 -11.45
CA VAL A 62 19.63 1.83 -10.39
C VAL A 62 19.29 2.93 -9.40
N LEU A 63 18.01 3.18 -9.19
CA LEU A 63 17.49 4.25 -8.35
C LEU A 63 16.67 3.66 -7.20
N ALA A 64 16.90 4.20 -6.00
CA ALA A 64 16.04 3.98 -4.85
C ALA A 64 14.92 5.02 -4.82
N GLN A 65 13.72 4.60 -4.44
CA GLN A 65 12.56 5.47 -4.39
C GLN A 65 11.68 5.14 -3.16
N SER A 66 11.18 6.17 -2.48
CA SER A 66 10.09 6.08 -1.50
C SER A 66 8.72 6.34 -2.16
N ARG A 67 7.65 6.33 -1.36
CA ARG A 67 6.30 6.71 -1.82
C ARG A 67 6.25 8.05 -2.57
N THR A 68 7.12 9.01 -2.23
CA THR A 68 7.00 10.41 -2.66
C THR A 68 8.25 10.99 -3.32
N ALA A 69 9.41 10.34 -3.22
CA ALA A 69 10.65 10.89 -3.73
C ALA A 69 11.63 9.83 -4.24
N ILE A 70 12.47 10.22 -5.20
CA ILE A 70 13.72 9.51 -5.49
C ILE A 70 14.68 9.77 -4.33
N LEU A 71 15.40 8.73 -3.91
CA LEU A 71 16.25 8.73 -2.73
C LEU A 71 17.73 8.66 -3.14
N ASN A 72 18.59 9.07 -2.23
CA ASN A 72 20.03 8.82 -2.26
C ASN A 72 20.51 8.62 -0.81
N THR A 73 21.78 8.30 -0.62
CA THR A 73 22.33 8.05 0.73
C THR A 73 22.29 9.26 1.66
N SER A 74 22.20 10.48 1.12
CA SER A 74 22.04 11.71 1.91
C SER A 74 20.56 12.00 2.26
N HIS A 75 19.62 11.42 1.52
CA HIS A 75 18.18 11.51 1.72
C HIS A 75 17.58 10.11 1.74
N ASP A 76 17.99 9.34 2.74
CA ASP A 76 17.68 7.92 2.87
C ASP A 76 16.29 7.69 3.50
N ASN A 77 15.72 6.51 3.29
CA ASN A 77 14.50 6.02 3.93
C ASN A 77 14.81 4.77 4.76
N ALA A 78 15.18 4.97 6.04
CA ALA A 78 15.45 3.90 7.00
C ALA A 78 16.50 2.83 6.55
N GLY A 79 17.54 3.26 5.85
CA GLY A 79 18.62 2.46 5.28
C GLY A 79 18.36 1.92 3.86
N PHE A 80 17.21 2.22 3.26
CA PHE A 80 16.83 1.64 1.97
C PHE A 80 17.73 2.11 0.81
N ALA A 81 18.04 3.41 0.72
CA ALA A 81 18.85 3.92 -0.39
C ALA A 81 20.29 3.42 -0.32
N ALA A 82 20.85 3.35 0.89
CA ALA A 82 22.13 2.72 1.16
C ALA A 82 22.15 1.23 0.77
N TRP A 83 21.10 0.48 1.08
CA TRP A 83 20.98 -0.94 0.68
C TRP A 83 20.88 -1.12 -0.84
N VAL A 84 20.12 -0.26 -1.53
CA VAL A 84 20.04 -0.30 -3.00
C VAL A 84 21.41 0.00 -3.63
N GLN A 85 22.15 0.97 -3.11
CA GLN A 85 23.51 1.27 -3.58
C GLN A 85 24.46 0.08 -3.38
N GLN A 86 24.39 -0.58 -2.22
CA GLN A 86 25.22 -1.76 -1.93
C GLN A 86 24.88 -2.96 -2.83
N THR A 87 23.61 -3.08 -3.25
CA THR A 87 23.10 -4.17 -4.08
C THR A 87 22.98 -3.81 -5.56
N GLU A 88 23.49 -2.65 -5.98
CA GLU A 88 23.33 -2.11 -7.34
C GLU A 88 23.75 -3.11 -8.43
N LYS A 89 24.85 -3.83 -8.22
CA LYS A 89 25.33 -4.85 -9.17
C LYS A 89 24.35 -6.01 -9.33
N ASN A 90 23.70 -6.45 -8.26
CA ASN A 90 22.68 -7.51 -8.32
C ASN A 90 21.45 -7.04 -9.11
N TRP A 91 21.02 -5.79 -8.89
CA TRP A 91 19.93 -5.19 -9.65
C TRP A 91 20.27 -5.03 -11.12
N LYS A 92 21.48 -4.62 -11.48
CA LYS A 92 21.92 -4.61 -12.89
C LYS A 92 21.99 -6.02 -13.51
N GLY A 93 22.07 -7.05 -12.67
CA GLY A 93 21.98 -8.46 -13.05
C GLY A 93 20.56 -8.95 -13.38
N VAL A 94 19.56 -8.07 -13.49
CA VAL A 94 18.23 -8.44 -14.05
C VAL A 94 18.43 -9.28 -15.29
N VAL A 95 17.55 -10.26 -15.48
CA VAL A 95 17.46 -11.02 -16.74
C VAL A 95 16.94 -10.09 -17.83
N TRP A 96 17.74 -9.11 -18.22
CA TRP A 96 17.41 -8.07 -19.19
C TRP A 96 17.04 -8.68 -20.52
N HIS A 97 17.66 -9.82 -20.87
CA HIS A 97 17.24 -10.63 -22.00
C HIS A 97 15.78 -11.08 -21.90
N PHE A 98 15.33 -11.56 -20.74
CA PHE A 98 13.95 -11.96 -20.51
C PHE A 98 13.02 -10.75 -20.54
N VAL A 99 13.37 -9.66 -19.86
CA VAL A 99 12.62 -8.40 -19.87
C VAL A 99 12.43 -7.86 -21.29
N ARG A 100 13.50 -7.83 -22.10
CA ARG A 100 13.45 -7.42 -23.51
C ARG A 100 12.59 -8.37 -24.34
N LYS A 101 12.77 -9.68 -24.19
CA LYS A 101 11.99 -10.68 -24.93
C LYS A 101 10.51 -10.58 -24.59
N THR A 102 10.18 -10.35 -23.32
CA THR A 102 8.80 -10.11 -22.90
C THR A 102 8.25 -8.84 -23.53
N ALA A 103 8.98 -7.72 -23.48
CA ALA A 103 8.55 -6.48 -24.12
C ALA A 103 8.35 -6.64 -25.64
N ASP A 104 9.27 -7.34 -26.31
CA ASP A 104 9.18 -7.64 -27.74
C ASP A 104 7.98 -8.53 -28.08
N ASN A 105 7.63 -9.49 -27.21
CA ASN A 105 6.42 -10.29 -27.35
C ASN A 105 5.13 -9.47 -27.20
N PHE A 106 5.14 -8.41 -26.39
CA PHE A 106 3.99 -7.51 -26.23
C PHE A 106 3.90 -6.48 -27.37
N VAL A 107 5.04 -5.91 -27.76
CA VAL A 107 5.15 -4.89 -28.81
C VAL A 107 6.44 -5.18 -29.61
N PRO A 108 6.34 -5.80 -30.79
CA PRO A 108 7.52 -6.15 -31.59
C PRO A 108 8.39 -4.92 -31.93
N GLY A 109 9.70 -5.08 -31.77
CA GLY A 109 10.68 -4.01 -31.98
C GLY A 109 10.63 -2.91 -30.92
N SER A 110 10.01 -3.16 -29.77
CA SER A 110 10.02 -2.25 -28.63
C SER A 110 11.25 -2.41 -27.75
N ARG A 111 11.46 -1.45 -26.86
CA ARG A 111 12.58 -1.35 -25.93
C ARG A 111 12.05 -1.05 -24.55
N VAL A 112 12.59 -1.76 -23.56
CA VAL A 112 12.31 -1.44 -22.15
C VAL A 112 13.10 -0.20 -21.77
N GLN A 113 12.39 0.82 -21.30
CA GLN A 113 12.97 2.07 -20.80
C GLN A 113 13.27 1.97 -19.30
N SER A 114 12.36 1.36 -18.53
CA SER A 114 12.62 1.10 -17.11
C SER A 114 11.82 -0.06 -16.55
N VAL A 115 12.35 -0.66 -15.49
CA VAL A 115 11.67 -1.65 -14.65
C VAL A 115 11.62 -1.13 -13.22
N CYS A 116 10.43 -1.07 -12.64
CA CYS A 116 10.19 -0.62 -11.27
C CYS A 116 9.73 -1.80 -10.42
N PHE A 117 10.53 -2.20 -9.44
CA PHE A 117 10.22 -3.23 -8.46
C PHE A 117 9.63 -2.58 -7.21
N PHE A 118 8.31 -2.62 -7.07
CA PHE A 118 7.60 -2.07 -5.92
C PHE A 118 7.48 -3.11 -4.81
N GLY A 119 7.80 -2.69 -3.59
CA GLY A 119 7.72 -3.53 -2.40
C GLY A 119 7.56 -2.73 -1.13
N GLU A 120 7.50 -3.46 -0.03
CA GLU A 120 7.57 -2.91 1.33
C GLU A 120 8.99 -3.11 1.87
N TRP A 121 9.66 -2.01 2.22
CA TRP A 121 10.89 -2.05 3.00
C TRP A 121 10.50 -2.22 4.46
N CYS A 122 10.87 -3.34 5.07
CA CYS A 122 10.36 -3.75 6.38
C CYS A 122 11.42 -4.54 7.17
N GLY A 123 11.19 -4.69 8.48
CA GLY A 123 12.18 -5.22 9.43
C GLY A 123 12.41 -4.30 10.62
N LYS A 124 13.28 -4.75 11.53
CA LYS A 124 13.60 -4.04 12.78
C LYS A 124 14.09 -2.60 12.53
N GLY A 125 13.49 -1.66 13.26
CA GLY A 125 13.86 -0.24 13.23
C GLY A 125 13.32 0.55 12.03
N ILE A 126 12.38 -0.01 11.24
CA ILE A 126 11.68 0.73 10.18
C ILE A 126 10.30 1.19 10.64
N GLN A 127 9.52 0.27 11.21
CA GLN A 127 8.23 0.52 11.86
C GLN A 127 8.15 -0.32 13.15
N LYS A 128 7.04 -0.23 13.88
CA LYS A 128 6.79 -0.97 15.14
C LYS A 128 5.37 -1.55 15.15
N GLY A 129 5.16 -2.60 15.95
CA GLY A 129 3.81 -3.07 16.31
C GLY A 129 3.30 -4.32 15.58
N THR A 130 4.01 -4.81 14.56
CA THR A 130 3.63 -6.04 13.83
C THR A 130 4.77 -7.07 13.79
N ALA A 131 4.44 -8.32 13.43
CA ALA A 131 5.42 -9.41 13.33
C ALA A 131 6.63 -9.06 12.46
N ILE A 132 6.41 -8.42 11.30
CA ILE A 132 7.47 -8.05 10.37
C ILE A 132 8.43 -7.01 10.94
N ASN A 133 8.06 -6.30 12.01
CA ASN A 133 8.96 -5.34 12.66
C ASN A 133 9.97 -6.02 13.60
N ASN A 134 9.77 -7.31 13.90
CA ASN A 134 10.60 -8.06 14.86
C ASN A 134 11.63 -8.98 14.20
N ILE A 135 11.66 -9.07 12.86
CA ILE A 135 12.69 -9.87 12.18
C ILE A 135 14.08 -9.22 12.29
N ASP A 136 15.12 -10.04 12.33
CA ASP A 136 16.49 -9.60 12.67
C ASP A 136 17.21 -8.81 11.56
N LYS A 137 16.55 -8.60 10.42
CA LYS A 137 17.11 -7.89 9.27
C LYS A 137 16.08 -7.05 8.55
N LYS A 138 16.55 -6.08 7.79
CA LYS A 138 15.71 -5.29 6.88
C LYS A 138 15.64 -6.00 5.53
N ILE A 139 14.44 -6.10 4.98
CA ILE A 139 14.16 -6.83 3.74
C ILE A 139 13.24 -6.00 2.84
N LEU A 140 13.32 -6.25 1.53
CA LEU A 140 12.38 -5.74 0.55
C LEU A 140 11.39 -6.84 0.15
N ALA A 141 10.12 -6.70 0.55
CA ALA A 141 9.04 -7.62 0.17
C ALA A 141 8.29 -7.06 -1.05
N LEU A 142 8.59 -7.58 -2.23
CA LEU A 142 8.02 -7.16 -3.51
C LEU A 142 6.57 -7.59 -3.64
N PHE A 143 5.70 -6.65 -4.02
CA PHE A 143 4.28 -6.90 -4.28
C PHE A 143 3.87 -6.57 -5.73
N SER A 144 4.71 -5.86 -6.50
CA SER A 144 4.43 -5.56 -7.90
C SER A 144 5.68 -5.18 -8.69
N VAL A 145 5.65 -5.43 -9.99
CA VAL A 145 6.61 -4.92 -10.97
C VAL A 145 5.87 -4.10 -12.02
N MET A 146 6.48 -2.99 -12.42
CA MET A 146 6.01 -2.17 -13.53
C MET A 146 7.11 -2.03 -14.58
N ILE A 147 6.78 -2.31 -15.84
CA ILE A 147 7.73 -2.22 -16.96
C ILE A 147 7.25 -1.11 -17.89
N VAL A 148 8.10 -0.09 -18.09
CA VAL A 148 7.88 0.96 -19.08
C VAL A 148 8.58 0.55 -20.35
N VAL A 149 7.81 0.45 -21.43
CA VAL A 149 8.26 0.05 -22.76
C VAL A 149 8.02 1.22 -23.71
N ASP A 150 8.97 1.49 -24.61
CA ASP A 150 8.75 2.47 -25.66
C ASP A 150 7.58 2.02 -26.57
N LYS A 151 6.95 2.97 -27.27
CA LYS A 151 5.81 2.71 -28.16
C LYS A 151 4.55 2.15 -27.47
N GLN A 152 4.54 2.07 -26.14
CA GLN A 152 3.37 1.72 -25.34
C GLN A 152 2.98 2.92 -24.47
N GLU A 153 1.71 3.34 -24.53
CA GLU A 153 1.23 4.47 -23.72
C GLU A 153 1.15 4.14 -22.23
N LEU A 154 0.76 2.91 -21.91
CA LEU A 154 0.60 2.44 -20.54
C LEU A 154 1.68 1.41 -20.19
N PRO A 155 2.25 1.50 -18.98
CA PRO A 155 3.23 0.51 -18.55
C PRO A 155 2.57 -0.85 -18.29
N ILE A 156 3.34 -1.92 -18.53
CA ILE A 156 2.96 -3.27 -18.13
C ILE A 156 2.99 -3.34 -16.61
N PHE A 157 1.90 -3.79 -16.00
CA PHE A 157 1.74 -3.88 -14.55
C PHE A 157 1.55 -5.34 -14.13
N ILE A 158 2.41 -5.81 -13.24
CA ILE A 158 2.47 -7.20 -12.80
C ILE A 158 2.34 -7.23 -11.28
N SER A 159 1.36 -7.98 -10.77
CA SER A 159 1.16 -8.23 -9.34
C SER A 159 1.20 -9.73 -8.99
N ASP A 160 1.23 -10.60 -10.01
CA ASP A 160 1.33 -12.04 -9.82
C ASP A 160 2.73 -12.42 -9.31
N PRO A 161 2.85 -13.10 -8.15
CA PRO A 161 4.14 -13.38 -7.54
C PRO A 161 4.99 -14.36 -8.37
N ASN A 162 4.38 -15.29 -9.11
CA ASN A 162 5.13 -16.21 -9.96
C ASN A 162 5.78 -15.45 -11.11
N VAL A 163 5.01 -14.53 -11.71
CA VAL A 163 5.53 -13.66 -12.78
C VAL A 163 6.60 -12.72 -12.24
N ILE A 164 6.40 -12.10 -11.07
CA ILE A 164 7.43 -11.24 -10.43
C ILE A 164 8.73 -12.02 -10.21
N ASN A 165 8.66 -13.26 -9.70
CA ASN A 165 9.84 -14.11 -9.49
C ASN A 165 10.63 -14.35 -10.77
N MET A 166 9.98 -14.43 -11.94
CA MET A 166 10.69 -14.58 -13.22
C MET A 166 11.52 -13.35 -13.60
N PHE A 167 11.16 -12.17 -13.08
CA PHE A 167 11.87 -10.90 -13.34
C PHE A 167 12.91 -10.56 -12.27
N LEU A 168 12.83 -11.18 -11.10
CA LEU A 168 13.64 -10.84 -9.94
C LEU A 168 15.08 -11.38 -10.10
N PRO A 169 16.12 -10.52 -10.19
CA PRO A 169 17.51 -10.97 -10.04
C PRO A 169 17.80 -11.52 -8.64
N PRO A 170 18.89 -12.30 -8.47
CA PRO A 170 19.33 -12.80 -7.17
C PRO A 170 19.91 -11.65 -6.31
N VAL A 171 19.02 -10.85 -5.74
CA VAL A 171 19.34 -9.76 -4.83
C VAL A 171 19.16 -10.26 -3.39
N PRO A 172 20.17 -10.12 -2.52
CA PRO A 172 20.03 -10.47 -1.11
C PRO A 172 18.84 -9.78 -0.46
N ASP A 173 18.23 -10.42 0.54
CA ASP A 173 17.18 -9.83 1.37
C ASP A 173 15.97 -9.26 0.61
N THR A 174 15.72 -9.82 -0.58
CA THR A 174 14.54 -9.53 -1.39
C THR A 174 13.64 -10.76 -1.45
N TYR A 175 12.35 -10.55 -1.21
CA TYR A 175 11.35 -11.62 -1.21
C TYR A 175 10.19 -11.19 -2.09
N VAL A 176 9.58 -12.13 -2.82
CA VAL A 176 8.31 -11.87 -3.50
C VAL A 176 7.18 -12.28 -2.58
N LEU A 177 6.31 -11.32 -2.26
CA LEU A 177 5.18 -11.52 -1.38
C LEU A 177 4.12 -12.39 -2.09
N PRO A 178 3.81 -13.59 -1.58
CA PRO A 178 2.86 -14.48 -2.23
C PRO A 178 1.43 -13.96 -2.08
N PHE A 179 0.54 -14.47 -2.92
CA PHE A 179 -0.87 -14.41 -2.59
C PHE A 179 -1.18 -15.39 -1.46
N LEU A 180 -2.18 -15.07 -0.64
CA LEU A 180 -2.85 -16.03 0.21
C LEU A 180 -3.59 -17.06 -0.67
N ASP A 181 -3.84 -18.25 -0.13
CA ASP A 181 -4.24 -19.43 -0.91
C ASP A 181 -5.62 -19.28 -1.59
N ASP A 182 -6.46 -18.36 -1.13
CA ASP A 182 -7.82 -18.21 -1.62
C ASP A 182 -8.01 -17.08 -2.63
N GLU A 183 -8.80 -17.37 -3.67
CA GLU A 183 -9.44 -16.37 -4.53
C GLU A 183 -10.86 -16.07 -4.02
N ILE A 184 -11.26 -14.80 -4.06
CA ILE A 184 -12.63 -14.37 -3.77
C ILE A 184 -13.24 -13.67 -4.98
N THR A 185 -14.55 -13.79 -5.17
CA THR A 185 -15.28 -13.04 -6.20
C THR A 185 -16.26 -12.08 -5.53
N ILE A 186 -16.22 -10.82 -5.93
CA ILE A 186 -17.14 -9.79 -5.46
C ILE A 186 -17.95 -9.32 -6.66
N ASP A 187 -19.28 -9.40 -6.55
CA ASP A 187 -20.21 -8.88 -7.54
C ASP A 187 -20.73 -7.51 -7.08
N PHE A 188 -20.17 -6.44 -7.61
CA PHE A 188 -20.54 -5.07 -7.23
C PHE A 188 -21.92 -4.64 -7.74
N SER A 189 -22.64 -5.48 -8.50
CA SER A 189 -24.05 -5.25 -8.84
C SER A 189 -25.01 -5.64 -7.71
N LYS A 190 -24.51 -6.35 -6.69
CA LYS A 190 -25.28 -6.86 -5.56
C LYS A 190 -25.61 -5.79 -4.52
N SER A 191 -26.72 -5.99 -3.82
CA SER A 191 -27.14 -5.11 -2.73
C SER A 191 -26.18 -5.17 -1.54
N ALA A 192 -26.36 -4.25 -0.59
CA ALA A 192 -25.52 -4.24 0.60
C ALA A 192 -25.67 -5.50 1.46
N GLU A 193 -26.90 -6.02 1.50
CA GLU A 193 -27.30 -7.22 2.22
C GLU A 193 -26.70 -8.47 1.57
N GLU A 194 -26.74 -8.55 0.24
CA GLU A 194 -26.18 -9.67 -0.51
C GLU A 194 -24.63 -9.74 -0.43
N LEU A 195 -23.97 -8.61 -0.15
CA LEU A 195 -22.51 -8.57 0.04
C LEU A 195 -22.05 -8.95 1.45
N GLN A 196 -22.95 -9.15 2.41
CA GLN A 196 -22.55 -9.43 3.81
C GLN A 196 -21.77 -10.73 3.96
N GLU A 197 -22.10 -11.77 3.19
CA GLU A 197 -21.41 -13.06 3.26
C GLU A 197 -19.94 -12.93 2.87
N ILE A 198 -19.65 -12.26 1.75
CA ILE A 198 -18.27 -12.08 1.29
C ILE A 198 -17.48 -11.15 2.20
N VAL A 199 -18.15 -10.13 2.77
CA VAL A 199 -17.55 -9.24 3.77
C VAL A 199 -17.24 -9.98 5.06
N ALA A 200 -18.09 -10.90 5.51
CA ALA A 200 -17.82 -11.75 6.67
C ALA A 200 -16.58 -12.63 6.43
N LEU A 201 -16.48 -13.25 5.26
CA LEU A 201 -15.31 -14.05 4.88
C LEU A 201 -14.02 -13.21 4.85
N ILE A 202 -14.07 -11.98 4.34
CA ILE A 202 -12.90 -11.08 4.34
C ILE A 202 -12.51 -10.72 5.78
N ASN A 203 -13.48 -10.43 6.65
CA ASN A 203 -13.21 -10.12 8.06
C ASN A 203 -12.53 -11.28 8.78
N GLU A 204 -13.03 -12.52 8.63
CA GLU A 204 -12.42 -13.72 9.22
C GLU A 204 -10.95 -13.89 8.79
N LYS A 205 -10.66 -13.66 7.50
CA LYS A 205 -9.29 -13.73 6.98
C LYS A 205 -8.37 -12.66 7.57
N VAL A 206 -8.89 -11.44 7.74
CA VAL A 206 -8.11 -10.36 8.37
C VAL A 206 -7.88 -10.64 9.84
N GLU A 207 -8.87 -11.16 10.56
CA GLU A 207 -8.74 -11.57 11.96
C GLU A 207 -7.68 -12.68 12.11
N ALA A 208 -7.63 -13.65 11.20
CA ALA A 208 -6.58 -14.67 11.18
C ALA A 208 -5.18 -14.06 10.98
N VAL A 209 -5.02 -13.11 10.06
CA VAL A 209 -3.76 -12.38 9.83
C VAL A 209 -3.38 -11.50 11.03
N GLU A 210 -4.35 -10.85 11.67
CA GLU A 210 -4.12 -10.03 12.86
C GLU A 210 -3.76 -10.89 14.07
N ALA A 211 -4.28 -12.11 14.18
CA ALA A 211 -3.90 -13.04 15.24
C ALA A 211 -2.44 -13.50 15.09
N CYS A 212 -2.01 -13.84 13.88
CA CYS A 212 -0.62 -14.12 13.56
C CYS A 212 -0.36 -13.91 12.06
N ASP A 213 0.64 -13.10 11.71
CA ASP A 213 1.02 -12.91 10.30
C ASP A 213 1.53 -14.24 9.71
N PRO A 214 0.79 -14.85 8.76
CA PRO A 214 1.11 -16.19 8.28
C PRO A 214 2.38 -16.21 7.43
N TRP A 215 2.68 -15.13 6.72
CA TRP A 215 3.85 -15.05 5.86
C TRP A 215 5.11 -14.85 6.68
N VAL A 216 5.08 -13.95 7.67
CA VAL A 216 6.23 -13.71 8.55
C VAL A 216 6.58 -14.96 9.34
N LYS A 217 5.58 -15.66 9.90
CA LYS A 217 5.78 -16.92 10.61
C LYS A 217 6.41 -17.99 9.71
N SER A 218 5.87 -18.17 8.51
CA SER A 218 6.36 -19.17 7.56
C SER A 218 7.79 -18.90 7.08
N VAL A 219 8.10 -17.65 6.74
CA VAL A 219 9.38 -17.29 6.10
C VAL A 219 10.50 -17.03 7.11
N PHE A 220 10.18 -16.44 8.26
CA PHE A 220 11.18 -15.98 9.23
C PHE A 220 11.07 -16.67 10.59
N GLY A 221 10.05 -17.50 10.83
CA GLY A 221 9.82 -18.13 12.13
C GLY A 221 9.41 -17.15 13.24
N ALA A 222 9.15 -15.88 12.90
CA ALA A 222 8.73 -14.86 13.85
C ALA A 222 7.21 -14.81 13.95
N GLU A 223 6.69 -14.76 15.17
CA GLU A 223 5.26 -14.63 15.44
C GLU A 223 4.91 -13.21 15.90
N GLY A 224 3.65 -12.84 15.67
CA GLY A 224 3.11 -11.54 16.02
C GLY A 224 1.95 -11.16 15.12
N ILE A 225 1.28 -10.06 15.43
CA ILE A 225 0.12 -9.61 14.67
C ILE A 225 0.52 -9.14 13.26
N GLY A 226 -0.30 -9.42 12.25
CA GLY A 226 -0.21 -8.84 10.92
C GLY A 226 -1.04 -7.55 10.78
N GLU A 227 -0.76 -6.73 9.76
CA GLU A 227 -1.51 -5.47 9.56
C GLU A 227 -2.91 -5.71 8.99
N GLY A 228 -3.02 -6.66 8.06
CA GLY A 228 -4.23 -6.96 7.31
C GLY A 228 -3.92 -7.53 5.93
N ILE A 229 -4.78 -7.25 4.96
CA ILE A 229 -4.72 -7.82 3.60
C ILE A 229 -4.93 -6.71 2.56
N VAL A 230 -4.17 -6.75 1.47
CA VAL A 230 -4.45 -5.99 0.25
C VAL A 230 -5.02 -6.94 -0.80
N TYR A 231 -6.20 -6.63 -1.32
CA TYR A 231 -6.86 -7.41 -2.36
C TYR A 231 -6.59 -6.81 -3.74
N TYR A 232 -6.04 -7.64 -4.62
CA TYR A 232 -5.67 -7.30 -5.99
C TYR A 232 -6.73 -7.85 -6.95
N PRO A 233 -7.27 -7.06 -7.88
CA PRO A 233 -8.08 -7.62 -8.96
C PRO A 233 -7.18 -8.49 -9.85
N VAL A 234 -7.58 -9.74 -10.11
CA VAL A 234 -6.77 -10.74 -10.85
C VAL A 234 -7.46 -11.32 -12.09
N SER A 235 -8.75 -11.07 -12.29
CA SER A 235 -9.41 -11.45 -13.54
C SER A 235 -8.79 -10.73 -14.73
N SER A 236 -8.63 -11.41 -15.86
CA SER A 236 -7.97 -10.89 -17.07
C SER A 236 -8.52 -9.53 -17.54
N VAL A 237 -9.83 -9.34 -17.47
CA VAL A 237 -10.49 -8.08 -17.85
C VAL A 237 -10.14 -6.91 -16.90
N HIS A 238 -9.82 -7.22 -15.63
CA HIS A 238 -9.41 -6.25 -14.61
C HIS A 238 -7.90 -6.25 -14.36
N ALA A 239 -7.10 -6.70 -15.33
CA ALA A 239 -5.66 -6.59 -15.28
C ALA A 239 -5.20 -5.14 -15.55
N GLY A 240 -3.97 -4.85 -15.14
CA GLY A 240 -3.31 -3.57 -15.40
C GLY A 240 -3.42 -2.56 -14.26
N ARG A 241 -2.59 -1.52 -14.36
CA ARG A 241 -2.41 -0.50 -13.32
C ARG A 241 -3.68 0.30 -13.04
N GLU A 242 -4.47 0.58 -14.07
CA GLU A 242 -5.73 1.32 -13.94
C GLU A 242 -6.75 0.54 -13.10
N SER A 243 -7.02 -0.71 -13.46
CA SER A 243 -7.92 -1.58 -12.69
C SER A 243 -7.42 -1.80 -11.27
N PHE A 244 -6.10 -1.98 -11.06
CA PHE A 244 -5.54 -1.99 -9.71
C PHE A 244 -5.85 -0.69 -8.95
N SER A 245 -5.62 0.47 -9.55
CA SER A 245 -5.86 1.77 -8.90
C SER A 245 -7.32 2.00 -8.55
N ASN A 246 -8.25 1.51 -9.37
CA ASN A 246 -9.68 1.73 -9.21
C ASN A 246 -10.37 0.69 -8.32
N LEU A 247 -9.88 -0.56 -8.33
CA LEU A 247 -10.59 -1.71 -7.75
C LEU A 247 -9.85 -2.37 -6.58
N SER A 248 -8.53 -2.15 -6.42
CA SER A 248 -7.83 -2.71 -5.26
C SER A 248 -8.32 -2.06 -3.96
N PHE A 249 -8.38 -2.86 -2.90
CA PHE A 249 -8.74 -2.37 -1.58
C PHE A 249 -7.88 -3.00 -0.49
N LYS A 250 -7.76 -2.28 0.62
CA LYS A 250 -7.07 -2.72 1.84
C LYS A 250 -8.10 -3.02 2.93
N ALA A 251 -7.89 -4.11 3.64
CA ALA A 251 -8.66 -4.53 4.80
C ALA A 251 -7.69 -4.69 5.98
N LYS A 252 -7.91 -3.97 7.08
CA LYS A 252 -6.97 -3.92 8.21
C LYS A 252 -7.60 -4.45 9.49
N GLY A 253 -6.78 -5.15 10.28
CA GLY A 253 -7.15 -5.62 11.61
C GLY A 253 -7.50 -4.47 12.55
N GLU A 254 -8.26 -4.76 13.61
CA GLU A 254 -8.77 -3.76 14.55
C GLU A 254 -7.69 -2.83 15.09
N LYS A 255 -6.53 -3.37 15.47
CA LYS A 255 -5.41 -2.63 16.05
C LYS A 255 -4.72 -1.68 15.07
N HIS A 256 -5.01 -1.78 13.77
CA HIS A 256 -4.40 -0.98 12.71
C HIS A 256 -5.40 -0.13 11.92
N LYS A 257 -6.66 -0.07 12.36
CA LYS A 257 -7.70 0.76 11.75
C LYS A 257 -7.50 2.22 12.11
N VAL A 258 -7.56 3.08 11.10
CA VAL A 258 -7.47 4.54 11.24
C VAL A 258 -8.84 5.21 11.41
N VAL A 259 -9.93 4.44 11.38
CA VAL A 259 -11.31 4.84 11.69
C VAL A 259 -11.88 3.83 12.67
N LYS A 260 -12.61 4.28 13.69
CA LYS A 260 -13.21 3.43 14.72
C LYS A 260 -14.44 2.70 14.16
N GLN A 261 -14.18 1.62 13.43
CA GLN A 261 -15.20 0.72 12.86
C GLN A 261 -15.09 -0.67 13.49
N LYS A 262 -16.22 -1.32 13.76
CA LYS A 262 -16.23 -2.61 14.46
C LYS A 262 -15.54 -3.73 13.66
N LYS A 263 -15.68 -3.74 12.33
CA LYS A 263 -15.17 -4.80 11.44
C LYS A 263 -14.06 -4.30 10.51
N ALA A 264 -13.17 -5.18 10.05
CA ALA A 264 -12.06 -4.85 9.13
C ALA A 264 -12.56 -4.34 7.76
N VAL A 265 -13.67 -4.92 7.31
CA VAL A 265 -14.42 -4.52 6.13
C VAL A 265 -15.89 -4.39 6.48
N GLN A 266 -16.51 -3.35 5.94
CA GLN A 266 -17.94 -3.10 6.00
C GLN A 266 -18.42 -2.57 4.65
N VAL A 267 -19.70 -2.76 4.37
CA VAL A 267 -20.32 -2.42 3.09
C VAL A 267 -20.58 -0.91 2.99
N ASP A 268 -21.01 -0.30 4.08
CA ASP A 268 -21.29 1.13 4.22
C ASP A 268 -20.30 1.76 5.20
N PRO A 269 -20.00 3.07 5.08
CA PRO A 269 -19.15 3.78 6.03
C PRO A 269 -19.84 3.96 7.39
N GLU A 270 -19.06 4.13 8.47
CA GLU A 270 -19.61 4.51 9.78
C GLU A 270 -20.13 5.96 9.75
N THR A 271 -21.14 6.26 10.57
CA THR A 271 -21.71 7.60 10.71
C THR A 271 -21.51 8.15 12.12
N ALA A 272 -21.42 9.47 12.23
CA ALA A 272 -21.33 10.20 13.49
C ALA A 272 -22.53 11.14 13.63
N ALA A 273 -23.14 11.22 14.81
CA ALA A 273 -24.29 12.09 15.05
C ALA A 273 -23.89 13.56 15.30
N SER A 274 -22.61 13.83 15.55
CA SER A 274 -22.11 15.17 15.86
C SER A 274 -20.67 15.39 15.41
N VAL A 275 -20.22 16.66 15.42
CA VAL A 275 -18.82 17.04 15.15
C VAL A 275 -17.85 16.39 16.13
N ALA A 276 -18.24 16.28 17.41
CA ALA A 276 -17.39 15.66 18.43
C ALA A 276 -17.25 14.16 18.20
N GLU A 277 -18.37 13.47 17.96
CA GLU A 277 -18.37 12.05 17.63
C GLU A 277 -17.60 11.75 16.34
N PHE A 278 -17.68 12.63 15.33
CA PHE A 278 -16.91 12.47 14.11
C PHE A 278 -15.40 12.53 14.40
N ALA A 279 -14.96 13.47 15.24
CA ALA A 279 -13.56 13.55 15.65
C ALA A 279 -13.11 12.30 16.42
N GLU A 280 -13.95 11.74 17.30
CA GLU A 280 -13.68 10.45 17.96
C GLU A 280 -13.61 9.28 16.99
N LEU A 281 -14.52 9.25 16.01
CA LEU A 281 -14.60 8.21 15.00
C LEU A 281 -13.33 8.13 14.15
N VAL A 282 -12.80 9.28 13.73
CA VAL A 282 -11.68 9.32 12.76
C VAL A 282 -10.31 9.46 13.40
N LEU A 283 -10.20 9.88 14.67
CA LEU A 283 -8.93 10.04 15.38
C LEU A 283 -8.67 8.88 16.34
N THR A 284 -8.55 7.69 15.76
CA THR A 284 -8.05 6.50 16.46
C THR A 284 -6.58 6.67 16.86
N ASP A 285 -6.15 5.96 17.90
CA ASP A 285 -4.73 5.94 18.30
C ASP A 285 -3.82 5.48 17.14
N ALA A 286 -4.25 4.51 16.34
CA ALA A 286 -3.49 4.05 15.18
C ALA A 286 -3.27 5.17 14.14
N ARG A 287 -4.28 6.02 13.86
CA ARG A 287 -4.10 7.17 12.95
C ARG A 287 -3.16 8.20 13.55
N LEU A 288 -3.30 8.48 14.84
CA LEU A 288 -2.49 9.48 15.52
C LEU A 288 -1.02 9.02 15.58
N GLU A 289 -0.74 7.78 15.97
CA GLU A 289 0.62 7.22 15.92
C GLU A 289 1.18 7.20 14.48
N GLN A 290 0.36 6.88 13.48
CA GLN A 290 0.79 6.98 12.07
C GLN A 290 1.20 8.42 11.70
N GLY A 291 0.46 9.43 12.16
CA GLY A 291 0.82 10.82 11.96
C GLY A 291 2.13 11.21 12.63
N VAL A 292 2.44 10.66 13.81
CA VAL A 292 3.73 10.87 14.49
C VAL A 292 4.86 10.27 13.65
N THR A 293 4.68 9.04 13.14
CA THR A 293 5.68 8.40 12.28
C THR A 293 5.93 9.22 11.01
N GLU A 294 4.87 9.53 10.26
CA GLU A 294 4.97 10.13 8.93
C GLU A 294 5.37 11.62 8.97
N ALA A 295 4.89 12.38 9.95
CA ALA A 295 5.13 13.82 10.03
C ALA A 295 6.27 14.20 11.00
N CYS A 296 6.60 13.32 11.95
CA CYS A 296 7.54 13.63 13.03
C CYS A 296 8.73 12.67 13.10
N GLY A 297 8.78 11.63 12.25
CA GLY A 297 9.83 10.60 12.29
C GLY A 297 9.71 9.68 13.51
N GLY A 298 8.51 9.54 14.08
CA GLY A 298 8.26 8.69 15.25
C GLY A 298 8.61 9.34 16.59
N GLU A 299 9.00 10.62 16.59
CA GLU A 299 9.41 11.37 17.77
C GLU A 299 8.32 12.34 18.26
N TYR A 300 8.23 12.47 19.59
CA TYR A 300 7.37 13.43 20.26
C TYR A 300 8.17 14.69 20.61
N ASP A 301 7.88 15.80 19.94
CA ASP A 301 8.51 17.11 20.19
C ASP A 301 7.49 18.23 20.00
N THR A 302 7.45 19.18 20.95
CA THR A 302 6.62 20.39 20.87
C THR A 302 6.77 21.16 19.55
N LYS A 303 7.96 21.17 18.95
CA LYS A 303 8.25 21.82 17.65
C LYS A 303 7.60 21.09 16.47
N LYS A 304 7.28 19.80 16.62
CA LYS A 304 6.72 18.94 15.56
C LYS A 304 5.17 18.87 15.59
N ILE A 305 4.53 19.51 16.56
CA ILE A 305 3.05 19.58 16.70
C ILE A 305 2.38 20.16 15.44
N GLY A 306 2.93 21.25 14.88
CA GLY A 306 2.37 21.89 13.68
C GLY A 306 2.35 20.94 12.47
N PRO A 307 3.51 20.38 12.08
CA PRO A 307 3.59 19.34 11.05
C PRO A 307 2.65 18.14 11.32
N PHE A 308 2.60 17.64 12.56
CA PHE A 308 1.73 16.55 12.96
C PHE A 308 0.24 16.85 12.69
N ILE A 309 -0.27 17.96 13.23
CA ILE A 309 -1.68 18.35 13.05
C ILE A 309 -1.99 18.53 11.56
N GLY A 310 -1.07 19.17 10.82
CA GLY A 310 -1.21 19.38 9.39
C GLY A 310 -1.28 18.08 8.59
N TRP A 311 -0.53 17.05 8.98
CA TRP A 311 -0.61 15.73 8.38
C TRP A 311 -1.94 15.05 8.72
N VAL A 312 -2.31 14.99 10.00
CA VAL A 312 -3.54 14.31 10.47
C VAL A 312 -4.78 14.91 9.83
N THR A 313 -4.89 16.24 9.78
CA THR A 313 -6.04 16.88 9.13
C THR A 313 -6.14 16.60 7.63
N LYS A 314 -5.00 16.60 6.92
CA LYS A 314 -4.98 16.23 5.49
C LYS A 314 -5.38 14.78 5.28
N ASP A 315 -4.89 13.90 6.14
CA ASP A 315 -5.18 12.47 6.09
C ASP A 315 -6.66 12.19 6.37
N VAL A 316 -7.25 12.79 7.41
CA VAL A 316 -8.70 12.69 7.70
C VAL A 316 -9.54 13.26 6.55
N ASN A 317 -9.21 14.45 6.04
CA ASN A 317 -9.98 15.06 4.95
C ASN A 317 -9.91 14.25 3.64
N LYS A 318 -8.84 13.48 3.44
CA LYS A 318 -8.67 12.62 2.28
C LYS A 318 -9.36 11.27 2.46
N GLU A 319 -9.07 10.57 3.55
CA GLU A 319 -9.48 9.17 3.72
C GLU A 319 -10.89 9.03 4.32
N CYS A 320 -11.43 10.05 5.00
CA CYS A 320 -12.72 9.98 5.71
C CYS A 320 -13.86 10.77 5.03
N GLN A 321 -13.78 11.00 3.72
CA GLN A 321 -14.84 11.73 2.99
C GLN A 321 -16.16 10.96 3.01
N SER A 322 -16.11 9.62 2.93
CA SER A 322 -17.31 8.79 2.94
C SER A 322 -18.02 8.82 4.29
N GLU A 323 -17.31 8.75 5.41
CA GLU A 323 -17.87 8.91 6.76
C GLU A 323 -18.43 10.32 6.96
N LEU A 324 -17.74 11.34 6.45
CA LEU A 324 -18.17 12.74 6.56
C LEU A 324 -19.50 12.98 5.82
N GLU A 325 -19.60 12.51 4.58
CA GLU A 325 -20.83 12.58 3.78
C GLU A 325 -21.96 11.76 4.38
N ALA A 326 -21.68 10.52 4.82
CA ALA A 326 -22.69 9.65 5.43
C ALA A 326 -23.21 10.20 6.78
N SER A 327 -22.39 10.99 7.48
CA SER A 327 -22.77 11.69 8.71
C SER A 327 -23.54 13.00 8.44
N GLY A 328 -23.71 13.42 7.18
CA GLY A 328 -24.34 14.70 6.85
C GLY A 328 -23.54 15.92 7.31
N LEU A 329 -22.23 15.77 7.49
CA LEU A 329 -21.32 16.81 7.97
C LEU A 329 -20.45 17.36 6.82
N THR A 330 -19.84 18.52 7.05
CA THR A 330 -18.89 19.14 6.11
C THR A 330 -17.52 19.33 6.75
N TRP A 331 -16.47 19.38 5.93
CA TRP A 331 -15.10 19.54 6.44
C TRP A 331 -14.94 20.83 7.25
N LYS A 332 -15.61 21.91 6.82
CA LYS A 332 -15.62 23.19 7.52
C LYS A 332 -16.18 23.07 8.95
N GLN A 333 -17.16 22.20 9.17
CA GLN A 333 -17.73 21.96 10.50
C GLN A 333 -16.79 21.16 11.41
N VAL A 334 -16.09 20.14 10.87
CA VAL A 334 -15.32 19.19 11.69
C VAL A 334 -13.84 19.52 11.86
N SER A 335 -13.24 20.23 10.90
CA SER A 335 -11.77 20.47 10.84
C SER A 335 -11.17 21.04 12.13
N LYS A 336 -11.87 22.00 12.78
CA LYS A 336 -11.42 22.59 14.05
C LYS A 336 -11.41 21.56 15.18
N ALA A 337 -12.45 20.73 15.29
CA ALA A 337 -12.55 19.71 16.33
C ALA A 337 -11.49 18.61 16.13
N VAL A 338 -11.30 18.16 14.88
CA VAL A 338 -10.24 17.22 14.50
C VAL A 338 -8.85 17.77 14.90
N SER A 339 -8.55 19.01 14.52
CA SER A 339 -7.26 19.64 14.84
C SER A 339 -7.04 19.76 16.36
N ALA A 340 -8.07 20.20 17.09
CA ALA A 340 -7.99 20.39 18.53
C ALA A 340 -7.76 19.06 19.26
N LYS A 341 -8.52 18.01 18.92
CA LYS A 341 -8.38 16.69 19.53
C LYS A 341 -7.02 16.06 19.23
N ALA A 342 -6.55 16.12 17.98
CA ALA A 342 -5.22 15.64 17.61
C ALA A 342 -4.11 16.36 18.42
N ARG A 343 -4.21 17.68 18.56
CA ARG A 343 -3.27 18.46 19.38
C ARG A 343 -3.28 18.01 20.84
N THR A 344 -4.46 17.86 21.45
CA THR A 344 -4.60 17.44 22.85
C THR A 344 -3.95 16.08 23.08
N TRP A 345 -4.19 15.12 22.18
CA TRP A 345 -3.58 13.80 22.26
C TRP A 345 -2.04 13.87 22.17
N TYR A 346 -1.49 14.64 21.23
CA TYR A 346 -0.04 14.73 21.05
C TYR A 346 0.65 15.42 22.23
N MET A 347 0.03 16.47 22.80
CA MET A 347 0.53 17.12 24.01
C MET A 347 0.58 16.14 25.19
N HIS A 348 -0.48 15.35 25.38
CA HIS A 348 -0.52 14.34 26.43
C HIS A 348 0.58 13.27 26.25
N LYS A 349 0.87 12.86 25.01
CA LYS A 349 1.98 11.95 24.71
C LYS A 349 3.36 12.53 25.05
N ILE A 350 3.59 13.81 24.81
CA ILE A 350 4.83 14.49 25.23
C ILE A 350 4.97 14.50 26.75
N GLU A 351 3.88 14.65 27.50
CA GLU A 351 3.92 14.68 28.97
C GLU A 351 4.13 13.30 29.60
N THR A 352 3.83 12.23 28.86
CA THR A 352 3.82 10.85 29.35
C THR A 352 4.92 9.95 28.78
N THR A 353 5.71 10.48 27.83
CA THR A 353 6.90 9.83 27.23
C THR A 353 8.14 10.55 27.72
#